data_AF-A0A5E8VGW7-F1
#
_entry.id   AF-A0A5E8VGW7-F1
#
_cell.length_a   1.000
_cell.length_b   1.000
_cell.length_c   1.000
_cell.angle_alpha   90.00
_cell.angle_beta   90.00
_cell.angle_gamma   90.00
#
_symmetry.space_group_name_H-M   'P 1'
#
loop_
_entity.id
_entity.type
_entity.pdbx_description
1 polymer ?
#
loop_
_entity_poly.entity_id
_entity_poly.type
_entity_poly.pdbx_seq_one_letter_code
_entity_poly.pdbx_strand_id
1 'polypeptide(L)'
;MDSPQQPPEYKPVLDPKEHLALRVRLAEREHDKETEFGRKANEAAVKAAEEAIKAVILINGGSSVAMLAFIGTVASKDLISPEHLTQVIKPLLFFGSGVAAAVMAAAAAYFTNLMIAGTSNRMSRNYEEPFLRDTASSKRHRVAGECFRYLGVLAMTVAIGFFVSGLVKAKAAFEVIAISKQTTNSR
;
A
#
# COMPACT_ATOMS: atom_id res chain seq x y z
N MET A 1 30.07 -3.10 75.11
CA MET A 1 29.61 -3.97 74.00
C MET A 1 28.38 -3.28 73.45
N ASP A 2 28.54 -2.54 72.36
CA ASP A 2 27.42 -1.85 71.71
C ASP A 2 26.53 -2.91 71.06
N SER A 3 25.27 -2.95 71.48
CA SER A 3 24.27 -3.81 70.87
C SER A 3 24.16 -3.47 69.38
N PRO A 4 24.22 -4.44 68.46
CA PRO A 4 24.10 -4.18 67.04
C PRO A 4 22.77 -3.47 66.78
N GLN A 5 22.84 -2.24 66.27
CA GLN A 5 21.67 -1.46 65.86
C GLN A 5 20.92 -2.28 64.81
N GLN A 6 19.67 -2.63 65.12
CA GLN A 6 18.79 -3.26 64.15
C GLN A 6 18.61 -2.31 62.96
N PRO A 7 18.77 -2.79 61.72
CA PRO A 7 18.55 -1.96 60.54
C PRO A 7 17.11 -1.43 60.55
N PRO A 8 16.89 -0.19 60.07
CA PRO A 8 15.57 0.42 60.10
C PRO A 8 14.57 -0.45 59.34
N GLU A 9 13.42 -0.70 59.98
CA GLU A 9 12.32 -1.47 59.41
C GLU A 9 11.82 -0.76 58.14
N TYR A 10 12.01 -1.38 56.98
CA TYR A 10 11.52 -0.84 55.71
C TYR A 10 9.99 -0.95 55.67
N LYS A 11 9.32 0.18 55.91
CA LYS A 11 7.89 0.29 55.64
C LYS A 11 7.71 0.66 54.17
N PRO A 12 6.97 -0.13 53.37
CA PRO A 12 6.68 0.23 52.00
C PRO A 12 6.03 1.61 51.96
N VAL A 13 6.54 2.47 51.06
CA VAL A 13 6.17 3.89 50.95
C VAL A 13 4.70 4.09 50.55
N LEU A 14 4.05 3.05 50.02
CA LEU A 14 2.67 3.09 49.54
C LEU A 14 1.86 1.92 50.12
N ASP A 15 0.59 2.19 50.40
CA ASP A 15 -0.40 1.17 50.78
C ASP A 15 -0.62 0.19 49.61
N PRO A 16 -0.92 -1.11 49.85
CA PRO A 16 -1.17 -2.06 48.76
C PRO A 16 -2.25 -1.62 47.75
N LYS A 17 -3.26 -0.86 48.19
CA LYS A 17 -4.28 -0.30 47.27
C LYS A 17 -3.71 0.78 46.36
N GLU A 18 -2.81 1.61 46.87
CA GLU A 18 -2.12 2.64 46.09
C GLU A 18 -1.18 2.02 45.06
N HIS A 19 -0.48 0.94 45.43
CA HIS A 19 0.32 0.16 44.48
C HIS A 19 -0.53 -0.41 43.34
N LEU A 20 -1.69 -0.98 43.65
CA LEU A 20 -2.60 -1.50 42.62
C LEU A 20 -3.10 -0.38 41.70
N ALA A 21 -3.58 0.72 42.27
CA ALA A 21 -4.05 1.87 41.49
C ALA A 21 -2.95 2.45 40.59
N LEU A 22 -1.72 2.52 41.09
CA LEU A 22 -0.55 2.95 40.31
C LEU A 22 -0.29 1.99 39.15
N ARG A 23 -0.30 0.67 39.38
CA ARG A 23 -0.10 -0.34 38.32
C ARG A 23 -1.19 -0.28 37.25
N VAL A 24 -2.45 -0.09 37.64
CA VAL A 24 -3.57 0.08 36.71
C VAL A 24 -3.37 1.33 35.86
N ARG A 25 -3.06 2.49 36.47
CA ARG A 25 -2.79 3.73 35.74
C ARG A 25 -1.58 3.62 34.79
N LEU A 26 -0.53 2.93 35.21
CA LEU A 26 0.64 2.69 34.35
C LEU A 26 0.26 1.79 33.17
N ALA A 27 -0.52 0.73 33.41
CA ALA A 27 -1.02 -0.14 32.34
C ALA A 27 -1.93 0.60 31.35
N GLU A 28 -2.87 1.42 31.83
CA GLU A 28 -3.71 2.28 30.99
C GLU A 28 -2.87 3.21 30.10
N ARG A 29 -1.87 3.89 30.67
CA ARG A 29 -0.97 4.76 29.92
C ARG A 29 -0.18 4.02 28.84
N GLU A 30 0.31 2.82 29.14
CA GLU A 30 1.04 2.02 28.14
C GLU A 30 0.09 1.50 27.05
N HIS A 31 -1.14 1.10 27.39
CA HIS A 31 -2.16 0.73 26.40
C HIS A 31 -2.57 1.91 25.50
N ASP A 32 -2.70 3.11 26.07
CA ASP A 32 -3.02 4.33 25.33
C ASP A 32 -1.89 4.68 24.34
N LYS A 33 -0.64 4.60 24.78
CA LYS A 33 0.55 4.80 23.93
C LYS A 33 0.60 3.80 22.78
N GLU A 34 0.38 2.51 23.08
CA GLU A 34 0.40 1.45 22.06
C GLU A 34 -0.73 1.65 21.03
N THR A 35 -1.94 1.98 21.50
CA THR A 35 -3.08 2.29 20.63
C THR A 35 -2.81 3.52 19.76
N GLU A 36 -2.24 4.58 20.35
CA GLU A 36 -1.88 5.79 19.62
C GLU A 36 -0.78 5.53 18.58
N PHE A 37 0.25 4.76 18.94
CA PHE A 37 1.30 4.35 18.01
C PHE A 37 0.71 3.55 16.85
N GLY A 38 -0.13 2.55 17.14
CA GLY A 38 -0.80 1.74 16.11
C GLY A 38 -1.65 2.60 15.16
N ARG A 39 -2.41 3.56 15.70
CA ARG A 39 -3.20 4.51 14.88
C ARG A 39 -2.30 5.34 13.97
N LYS A 40 -1.25 5.97 14.52
CA LYS A 40 -0.32 6.81 13.76
C LYS A 40 0.44 6.02 12.69
N ALA A 41 0.90 4.82 13.01
CA ALA A 41 1.58 3.94 12.07
C ALA A 41 0.66 3.52 10.92
N ASN A 42 -0.61 3.18 11.22
CA ASN A 42 -1.60 2.84 10.21
C ASN A 42 -1.93 4.04 9.30
N GLU A 43 -2.13 5.23 9.86
CA GLU A 43 -2.36 6.46 9.08
C GLU A 43 -1.19 6.76 8.13
N ALA A 44 0.05 6.65 8.63
CA ALA A 44 1.24 6.84 7.82
C ALA A 44 1.35 5.80 6.69
N ALA A 45 1.05 4.53 6.99
CA ALA A 45 1.08 3.45 6.00
C ALA A 45 0.03 3.64 4.90
N VAL A 46 -1.22 4.02 5.25
CA VAL A 46 -2.28 4.30 4.28
C VAL A 46 -1.89 5.47 3.37
N LYS A 47 -1.38 6.56 3.94
CA LYS A 47 -0.92 7.73 3.17
C LYS A 47 0.21 7.37 2.20
N ALA A 48 1.21 6.62 2.67
CA ALA A 48 2.31 6.16 1.83
C ALA A 48 1.81 5.25 0.69
N ALA A 49 0.85 4.37 0.96
CA ALA A 49 0.24 3.52 -0.06
C ALA A 49 -0.53 4.34 -1.12
N GLU A 50 -1.30 5.35 -0.71
CA GLU A 50 -1.99 6.24 -1.64
C GLU A 50 -1.02 7.02 -2.54
N GLU A 51 0.07 7.54 -1.97
CA GLU A 51 1.12 8.24 -2.71
C GLU A 51 1.80 7.30 -3.71
N ALA A 52 2.13 6.07 -3.30
CA ALA A 52 2.73 5.07 -4.17
C ALA A 52 1.80 4.69 -5.34
N ILE A 53 0.51 4.47 -5.08
CA ILE A 53 -0.49 4.14 -6.11
C ILE A 53 -0.61 5.31 -7.11
N LYS A 54 -0.70 6.55 -6.62
CA LYS A 54 -0.73 7.75 -7.48
C LYS A 54 0.53 7.85 -8.35
N ALA A 55 1.71 7.60 -7.78
CA ALA A 55 2.97 7.60 -8.51
C ALA A 55 2.98 6.55 -9.63
N VAL A 56 2.53 5.32 -9.36
CA VAL A 56 2.48 4.26 -10.38
C VAL A 56 1.46 4.56 -11.48
N ILE A 57 0.30 5.13 -11.16
CA ILE A 57 -0.67 5.62 -12.15
C ILE A 57 -0.02 6.68 -13.04
N LEU A 58 0.66 7.68 -12.44
CA LEU A 58 1.29 8.77 -13.18
C LEU A 58 2.43 8.27 -14.08
N ILE A 59 3.27 7.35 -13.58
CA ILE A 59 4.39 6.81 -14.35
C ILE A 59 3.88 5.98 -15.55
N ASN A 60 2.90 5.09 -15.35
CA ASN A 60 2.34 4.30 -16.45
C ASN A 60 1.53 5.16 -17.42
N GLY A 61 0.72 6.08 -16.90
CA GLY A 61 -0.08 7.01 -17.72
C GLY A 61 0.80 7.95 -18.54
N GLY A 62 1.80 8.56 -17.91
CA GLY A 62 2.79 9.42 -18.56
C GLY A 62 3.58 8.67 -19.64
N SER A 63 4.00 7.43 -19.37
CA SER A 63 4.67 6.57 -20.35
C SER A 63 3.77 6.25 -21.54
N SER A 64 2.47 6.00 -21.30
CA SER A 64 1.47 5.77 -22.36
C SER A 64 1.31 7.00 -23.26
N VAL A 65 1.19 8.20 -22.66
CA VAL A 65 1.06 9.46 -23.40
C VAL A 65 2.32 9.73 -24.22
N ALA A 66 3.51 9.53 -23.64
CA ALA A 66 4.78 9.68 -24.35
C ALA A 66 4.89 8.71 -25.55
N MET A 67 4.50 7.45 -25.38
CA MET A 67 4.46 6.47 -26.46
C MET A 67 3.47 6.84 -27.56
N LEU A 68 2.26 7.30 -27.20
CA LEU A 68 1.27 7.76 -28.18
C LEU A 68 1.75 8.97 -28.98
N ALA A 69 2.38 9.94 -28.31
CA ALA A 69 2.96 11.11 -28.98
C ALA A 69 4.09 10.70 -29.94
N PHE A 70 4.94 9.76 -29.53
CA PHE A 70 5.97 9.19 -30.40
C PHE A 70 5.36 8.48 -31.61
N ILE A 71 4.40 7.59 -31.40
CA ILE A 71 3.71 6.87 -32.48
C ILE A 71 3.09 7.86 -33.46
N GLY A 72 2.39 8.89 -32.98
CA GLY A 72 1.79 9.92 -33.82
C GLY A 72 2.82 10.65 -34.69
N THR A 73 3.97 11.01 -34.11
CA THR A 73 5.06 11.69 -34.82
C THR A 73 5.69 10.84 -35.91
N VAL A 74 5.84 9.54 -35.65
CA VAL A 74 6.50 8.62 -36.58
C VAL A 74 5.53 8.17 -37.68
N ALA A 75 4.25 7.98 -37.34
CA ALA A 75 3.19 7.71 -38.31
C ALA A 75 2.97 8.89 -39.26
N SER A 76 2.98 10.14 -38.77
CA SER A 76 2.77 11.32 -39.61
C SER A 76 3.91 11.59 -40.61
N LYS A 77 5.05 10.91 -40.46
CA LYS A 77 6.23 11.08 -41.30
C LYS A 77 6.49 9.85 -42.19
N ASP A 78 5.56 8.88 -42.22
CA ASP A 78 5.70 7.61 -42.93
C ASP A 78 7.03 6.88 -42.64
N LEU A 79 7.56 7.04 -41.42
CA LEU A 79 8.86 6.52 -40.99
C LEU A 79 8.81 5.07 -40.51
N ILE A 80 7.61 4.48 -40.42
CA ILE A 80 7.37 3.14 -39.89
C ILE A 80 6.50 2.36 -40.86
N SER A 81 6.92 1.14 -41.20
CA SER A 81 6.06 0.20 -41.92
C SER A 81 4.91 -0.27 -41.02
N PRO A 82 3.77 -0.68 -41.59
CA PRO A 82 2.64 -1.22 -40.81
C PRO A 82 3.05 -2.38 -39.89
N GLU A 83 4.01 -3.19 -40.32
CA GLU A 83 4.57 -4.31 -39.54
C GLU A 83 5.29 -3.83 -38.28
N HIS A 84 6.11 -2.78 -38.39
CA HIS A 84 6.83 -2.19 -37.26
C HIS A 84 5.87 -1.46 -36.30
N LEU A 85 4.76 -0.89 -36.79
CA LEU A 85 3.77 -0.22 -35.95
C LEU A 85 3.20 -1.15 -34.87
N THR A 86 2.97 -2.43 -35.21
CA THR A 86 2.48 -3.42 -34.25
C THR A 86 3.45 -3.67 -33.09
N GLN A 87 4.76 -3.49 -33.31
CA GLN A 87 5.77 -3.64 -32.27
C GLN A 87 5.79 -2.45 -31.31
N VAL A 88 5.54 -1.23 -31.82
CA VAL A 88 5.48 0.00 -31.03
C VAL A 88 4.20 0.11 -30.19
N ILE A 89 3.12 -0.57 -30.59
CA ILE A 89 1.87 -0.62 -29.82
C ILE A 89 1.98 -1.55 -28.61
N LYS A 90 2.80 -2.60 -28.65
CA LYS A 90 2.92 -3.56 -27.52
C LYS A 90 3.26 -2.88 -26.18
N PRO A 91 4.26 -1.99 -26.08
CA PRO A 91 4.54 -1.24 -24.85
C PRO A 91 3.33 -0.46 -24.32
N LEU A 92 2.52 0.11 -25.21
CA LEU A 92 1.35 0.89 -24.83
C LEU A 92 0.31 0.03 -24.11
N LEU A 93 0.11 -1.22 -24.57
CA LEU A 93 -0.77 -2.17 -23.89
C LEU A 93 -0.25 -2.50 -22.48
N PHE A 94 1.07 -2.70 -22.32
CA PHE A 94 1.66 -2.93 -21.00
C PHE A 94 1.45 -1.74 -20.05
N PHE A 95 1.74 -0.52 -20.49
CA PHE A 95 1.53 0.66 -19.64
C PHE A 95 0.04 0.88 -19.32
N GLY A 96 -0.85 0.70 -20.30
CA GLY A 96 -2.29 0.79 -20.07
C GLY A 96 -2.81 -0.25 -19.08
N SER A 97 -2.37 -1.51 -19.21
CA SER A 97 -2.67 -2.57 -18.22
C SER A 97 -2.07 -2.26 -16.84
N GLY A 98 -0.90 -1.62 -16.79
CA GLY A 98 -0.30 -1.10 -15.56
C GLY A 98 -1.18 -0.07 -14.85
N VAL A 99 -1.74 0.90 -15.60
CA VAL A 99 -2.70 1.88 -15.05
C VAL A 99 -3.95 1.16 -14.53
N ALA A 100 -4.53 0.25 -15.31
CA ALA A 100 -5.73 -0.49 -14.90
C ALA A 100 -5.49 -1.29 -13.61
N ALA A 101 -4.34 -1.97 -13.50
CA ALA A 101 -3.95 -2.68 -12.28
C ALA A 101 -3.76 -1.75 -11.08
N ALA A 102 -3.15 -0.58 -11.26
CA ALA A 102 -3.01 0.40 -10.19
C ALA A 102 -4.35 1.00 -9.73
N VAL A 103 -5.31 1.20 -10.64
CA VAL A 103 -6.68 1.61 -10.30
C VAL A 103 -7.40 0.50 -9.52
N MET A 104 -7.22 -0.77 -9.88
CA MET A 104 -7.74 -1.89 -9.08
C MET A 104 -7.13 -1.91 -7.67
N ALA A 105 -5.83 -1.60 -7.53
CA ALA A 105 -5.19 -1.48 -6.23
C ALA A 105 -5.81 -0.35 -5.39
N ALA A 106 -6.08 0.81 -6.01
CA ALA A 106 -6.77 1.92 -5.34
C ALA A 106 -8.17 1.54 -4.86
N ALA A 107 -8.95 0.86 -5.72
CA ALA A 107 -10.28 0.38 -5.38
C ALA A 107 -10.25 -0.64 -4.24
N ALA A 108 -9.30 -1.60 -4.29
CA ALA A 108 -9.10 -2.59 -3.24
C ALA A 108 -8.70 -1.93 -1.89
N ALA A 109 -7.86 -0.90 -1.91
CA ALA A 109 -7.53 -0.13 -0.72
C ALA A 109 -8.75 0.59 -0.13
N TYR A 110 -9.58 1.20 -0.97
CA TYR A 110 -10.85 1.80 -0.56
C TYR A 110 -11.77 0.76 0.11
N PHE A 111 -11.98 -0.40 -0.51
CA PHE A 111 -12.81 -1.46 0.07
C PHE A 111 -12.21 -2.04 1.36
N THR A 112 -10.89 -2.13 1.47
CA THR A 112 -10.22 -2.53 2.71
C THR A 112 -10.59 -1.59 3.85
N ASN A 113 -10.46 -0.28 3.64
CA ASN A 113 -10.81 0.74 4.63
C ASN A 113 -12.30 0.70 4.97
N LEU A 114 -13.17 0.53 3.97
CA LEU A 114 -14.62 0.41 4.16
C LEU A 114 -14.99 -0.81 5.02
N MET A 115 -14.33 -1.96 4.80
CA MET A 115 -14.58 -3.20 5.55
C MET A 115 -14.04 -3.12 6.98
N ILE A 116 -12.87 -2.49 7.20
CA ILE A 116 -12.32 -2.24 8.53
C ILE A 116 -13.25 -1.33 9.34
N ALA A 117 -13.69 -0.20 8.76
CA ALA A 117 -14.68 0.68 9.39
C ALA A 117 -16.00 -0.08 9.68
N GLY A 118 -16.44 -0.90 8.73
CA GLY A 118 -17.60 -1.78 8.88
C GLY A 118 -17.45 -2.85 9.97
N THR A 119 -16.22 -3.26 10.30
CA THR A 119 -15.93 -4.23 11.38
C THR A 119 -16.18 -3.58 12.74
N SER A 120 -15.68 -2.35 12.93
CA SER A 120 -15.86 -1.57 14.17
C SER A 120 -17.34 -1.24 14.43
N ASN A 121 -18.07 -0.82 13.41
CA ASN A 121 -19.51 -0.49 13.54
C ASN A 121 -20.40 -1.69 13.91
N ARG A 122 -19.91 -2.92 13.72
CA ARG A 122 -20.66 -4.16 13.95
C ARG A 122 -20.21 -4.93 15.19
N MET A 123 -19.28 -4.40 15.98
CA MET A 123 -18.94 -4.99 17.27
C MET A 123 -20.05 -4.72 18.30
N SER A 124 -20.28 -5.69 19.18
CA SER A 124 -21.19 -5.52 20.33
C SER A 124 -20.44 -4.78 21.43
N ARG A 125 -21.07 -3.74 21.98
CA ARG A 125 -20.54 -2.92 23.09
C ARG A 125 -21.25 -3.33 24.37
N ASN A 126 -20.50 -3.89 25.31
CA ASN A 126 -21.01 -4.30 26.63
C ASN A 126 -20.29 -3.52 27.72
N TYR A 127 -20.95 -3.34 28.87
CA TYR A 127 -20.36 -2.66 30.04
C TYR A 127 -19.54 -3.61 30.94
N GLU A 128 -19.45 -4.89 30.56
CA GLU A 128 -18.65 -5.90 31.22
C GLU A 128 -17.44 -6.25 30.34
N GLU A 129 -16.27 -6.40 30.96
CA GLU A 129 -15.07 -6.82 30.23
C GLU A 129 -15.26 -8.20 29.56
N PRO A 130 -14.81 -8.39 28.30
CA PRO A 130 -14.29 -7.37 27.37
C PRO A 130 -15.40 -6.45 26.84
N PHE A 131 -15.16 -5.13 26.90
CA PHE A 131 -16.13 -4.08 26.53
C PHE A 131 -16.54 -4.13 25.05
N LEU A 132 -15.70 -4.71 24.19
CA LEU A 132 -15.96 -4.96 22.77
C LEU A 132 -15.96 -6.46 22.51
N ARG A 133 -17.03 -6.96 21.90
CA ARG A 133 -17.14 -8.36 21.47
C ARG A 133 -17.34 -8.45 19.97
N ASP A 134 -16.50 -9.27 19.32
CA ASP A 134 -16.63 -9.62 17.92
C ASP A 134 -17.97 -10.31 17.66
N THR A 135 -18.82 -9.73 16.82
CA THR A 135 -20.02 -10.40 16.30
C THR A 135 -19.66 -11.26 15.08
N ALA A 136 -20.52 -12.24 14.73
CA ALA A 136 -20.33 -13.03 13.52
C ALA A 136 -20.24 -12.16 12.25
N SER A 137 -20.98 -11.05 12.22
CA SER A 137 -20.95 -10.09 11.12
C SER A 137 -19.63 -9.29 11.07
N SER A 138 -19.13 -8.87 12.24
CA SER A 138 -17.83 -8.18 12.37
C SER A 138 -16.68 -9.07 11.88
N LYS A 139 -16.66 -10.36 12.26
CA LYS A 139 -15.66 -11.33 11.77
C LYS A 139 -15.65 -11.49 10.25
N ARG A 140 -16.83 -11.54 9.61
CA ARG A 140 -16.94 -11.63 8.14
C ARG A 140 -16.34 -10.40 7.45
N HIS A 141 -16.61 -9.20 7.97
CA HIS A 141 -16.05 -7.96 7.42
C HIS A 141 -14.53 -7.90 7.61
N ARG A 142 -14.01 -8.39 8.74
CA ARG A 142 -12.57 -8.49 8.97
C ARG A 142 -11.90 -9.36 7.91
N VAL A 143 -12.44 -10.55 7.65
CA VAL A 143 -11.91 -11.46 6.63
C VAL A 143 -12.02 -10.86 5.24
N ALA A 144 -13.14 -10.24 4.89
CA ALA A 144 -13.31 -9.57 3.60
C ALA A 144 -12.29 -8.43 3.42
N GLY A 145 -12.05 -7.62 4.46
CA GLY A 145 -11.05 -6.56 4.45
C GLY A 145 -9.64 -7.08 4.20
N GLU A 146 -9.26 -8.19 4.86
CA GLU A 146 -7.97 -8.85 4.61
C GLU A 146 -7.83 -9.36 3.17
N CYS A 147 -8.89 -9.92 2.59
CA CYS A 147 -8.88 -10.34 1.19
C CYS A 147 -8.63 -9.15 0.24
N PHE A 148 -9.32 -8.03 0.44
CA PHE A 148 -9.10 -6.82 -0.36
C PHE A 148 -7.69 -6.25 -0.17
N ARG A 149 -7.13 -6.32 1.04
CA ARG A 149 -5.75 -5.91 1.31
C ARG A 149 -4.76 -6.68 0.45
N TYR A 150 -4.86 -8.01 0.44
CA TYR A 150 -3.99 -8.86 -0.39
C TYR A 150 -4.20 -8.63 -1.89
N LEU A 151 -5.46 -8.45 -2.32
CA LEU A 151 -5.76 -8.12 -3.70
C LEU A 151 -5.11 -6.80 -4.13
N GLY A 152 -5.15 -5.78 -3.27
CA GLY A 152 -4.51 -4.48 -3.52
C GLY A 152 -2.99 -4.59 -3.66
N VAL A 153 -2.33 -5.34 -2.77
CA VAL A 153 -0.87 -5.60 -2.84
C VAL A 153 -0.50 -6.36 -4.12
N LEU A 154 -1.28 -7.39 -4.48
CA LEU A 154 -1.06 -8.15 -5.71
C LEU A 154 -1.24 -7.26 -6.94
N ALA A 155 -2.32 -6.48 -7.02
CA ALA A 155 -2.59 -5.57 -8.12
C ALA A 155 -1.49 -4.52 -8.28
N MET A 156 -0.98 -3.97 -7.17
CA MET A 156 0.14 -3.03 -7.20
C MET A 156 1.43 -3.67 -7.72
N THR A 157 1.72 -4.90 -7.29
CA THR A 157 2.89 -5.65 -7.76
C THR A 157 2.80 -5.94 -9.26
N VAL A 158 1.61 -6.34 -9.74
CA VAL A 158 1.33 -6.55 -11.17
C VAL A 158 1.48 -5.25 -11.96
N ALA A 159 1.00 -4.12 -11.44
CA ALA A 159 1.14 -2.82 -12.09
C ALA A 159 2.60 -2.42 -12.32
N ILE A 160 3.46 -2.65 -11.32
CA ILE A 160 4.91 -2.43 -11.43
C ILE A 160 5.53 -3.41 -12.44
N GLY A 161 5.12 -4.69 -12.41
CA GLY A 161 5.57 -5.69 -13.38
C GLY A 161 5.23 -5.31 -14.82
N PHE A 162 4.03 -4.76 -15.05
CA PHE A 162 3.62 -4.25 -16.36
C PHE A 162 4.44 -3.04 -16.80
N PHE A 163 4.74 -2.10 -15.89
CA PHE A 163 5.62 -0.97 -16.20
C PHE A 163 7.00 -1.45 -16.67
N VAL A 164 7.66 -2.33 -15.92
CA VAL A 164 8.98 -2.87 -16.27
C VAL A 164 8.93 -3.61 -17.60
N SER A 165 7.91 -4.45 -17.81
CA SER A 165 7.71 -5.16 -19.09
C SER A 165 7.50 -4.19 -20.26
N GLY A 166 6.72 -3.13 -20.05
CA GLY A 166 6.49 -2.06 -21.02
C GLY A 166 7.78 -1.36 -21.42
N LEU A 167 8.66 -1.04 -20.46
CA LEU A 167 9.96 -0.45 -20.74
C LEU A 167 10.86 -1.36 -21.60
N VAL A 168 10.91 -2.66 -21.28
CA VAL A 168 11.69 -3.63 -22.07
C VAL A 168 11.18 -3.70 -23.51
N LYS A 169 9.86 -3.75 -23.69
CA LYS A 169 9.26 -3.76 -25.03
C LYS A 169 9.47 -2.44 -25.76
N ALA A 170 9.42 -1.30 -25.07
CA ALA A 170 9.64 0.02 -25.67
C ALA A 170 11.07 0.13 -26.18
N LYS A 171 12.06 -0.30 -25.39
CA LYS A 171 13.46 -0.38 -25.80
C LYS A 171 13.63 -1.19 -27.08
N ALA A 172 13.08 -2.40 -27.10
CA ALA A 172 13.15 -3.28 -28.27
C ALA A 172 12.51 -2.64 -29.52
N ALA A 173 11.36 -1.97 -29.36
CA ALA A 173 10.70 -1.27 -30.46
C ALA A 173 11.55 -0.11 -31.01
N PHE A 174 12.19 0.67 -30.14
CA PHE A 174 13.07 1.77 -30.57
C PHE A 174 14.34 1.28 -31.27
N GLU A 175 14.93 0.17 -30.82
CA GLU A 175 16.08 -0.44 -31.48
C GLU A 175 15.77 -0.86 -32.92
N VAL A 176 14.61 -1.49 -33.16
CA VAL A 176 14.16 -1.89 -34.50
C VAL A 176 14.01 -0.69 -35.43
N ILE A 177 13.43 0.40 -34.94
CA ILE A 177 13.26 1.64 -35.72
C ILE A 177 14.62 2.28 -36.04
N ALA A 178 15.55 2.28 -35.07
CA ALA A 178 16.89 2.86 -35.25
C ALA A 178 17.68 2.11 -36.33
N ILE A 179 17.62 0.77 -36.33
CA ILE A 179 18.26 -0.08 -37.36
C ILE A 179 17.65 0.19 -38.74
N SER A 180 16.32 0.26 -38.85
CA SER A 180 15.64 0.51 -40.12
C SER A 180 16.08 1.81 -40.77
N LYS A 181 16.35 2.85 -39.97
CA LYS A 181 16.79 4.16 -40.49
C LYS A 181 18.23 4.14 -41.03
N GLN A 182 19.12 3.33 -40.45
CA GLN A 182 20.51 3.20 -40.95
C GLN A 182 20.57 2.50 -42.31
N THR A 183 19.78 1.45 -42.50
CA THR A 183 19.76 0.70 -43.76
C THR A 183 19.30 1.57 -44.94
N THR A 184 18.29 2.41 -44.75
CA THR A 184 17.78 3.30 -45.81
C THR A 184 18.78 4.37 -46.25
N ASN A 185 19.61 4.90 -45.34
CA ASN A 185 20.62 5.92 -45.68
C ASN A 185 21.88 5.36 -46.36
N SER A 186 22.02 4.03 -46.43
CA SER A 186 23.19 3.35 -47.03
C SER A 186 22.98 2.92 -48.49
N ARG A 187 21.80 3.19 -49.05
CA ARG A 187 21.43 2.96 -50.46
C ARG A 187 21.31 4.29 -51.18
#